data_AF-A0A2T8F9L2-F1
#
_entry.id   AF-A0A2T8F9L2-F1
#
_cell.length_a   1.000
_cell.length_b   1.000
_cell.length_c   1.000
_cell.angle_alpha   90.00
_cell.angle_beta   90.00
_cell.angle_gamma   90.00
#
_symmetry.space_group_name_H-M   'P 1'
#
loop_
_entity.id
_entity.type
_entity.pdbx_description
1 polymer ?
#
loop_
_entity_poly.entity_id
_entity_poly.type
_entity_poly.pdbx_seq_one_letter_code
_entity_poly.pdbx_strand_id
1 'polypeptide(L)'
;MLSTDTALHELRRALEHPPASGPSLGTWRWSVRQRMAAVRDLLIRETDTLGDAWLAARQGASLRERNALLTRLGALGPKLLETHEVEPVRDELLRLLGDIDRHLQRLRDLAYDEVELELGGSE
;
A
#
# COMPACT_ATOMS: atom_id res chain seq x y z
N MET A 1 13.23 -10.37 0.74
CA MET A 1 12.03 -9.70 0.22
C MET A 1 11.06 -9.60 1.38
N LEU A 2 10.64 -8.41 1.81
CA LEU A 2 9.65 -8.28 2.88
C LEU A 2 8.30 -8.79 2.33
N SER A 3 7.58 -9.58 3.11
CA SER A 3 6.21 -9.98 2.73
C SER A 3 5.35 -8.72 2.59
N THR A 4 4.35 -8.76 1.72
CA THR A 4 3.37 -7.69 1.49
C THR A 4 2.83 -7.11 2.81
N ASP A 5 2.51 -7.97 3.77
CA ASP A 5 2.00 -7.58 5.09
C ASP A 5 3.05 -6.86 5.94
N THR A 6 4.34 -7.16 5.75
CA THR A 6 5.41 -6.57 6.55
C THR A 6 5.64 -5.10 6.20
N ALA A 7 5.60 -4.71 4.92
CA ALA A 7 5.83 -3.31 4.53
C ALA A 7 4.70 -2.38 5.03
N LEU A 8 3.45 -2.82 4.93
CA LEU A 8 2.29 -2.08 5.43
C LEU A 8 2.30 -1.98 6.96
N HIS A 9 2.60 -3.08 7.65
CA HIS A 9 2.69 -3.10 9.10
C HIS A 9 3.79 -2.16 9.61
N GLU A 10 4.98 -2.19 8.99
CA GLU A 10 6.09 -1.32 9.38
C GLU A 10 5.78 0.16 9.17
N LEU A 11 5.10 0.52 8.08
CA LEU A 11 4.66 1.91 7.87
C LEU A 11 3.58 2.31 8.88
N ARG A 12 2.60 1.44 9.16
CA ARG A 12 1.57 1.70 10.18
C ARG A 12 2.20 1.94 11.55
N ARG A 13 3.11 1.06 11.98
CA ARG A 13 3.83 1.16 13.26
C ARG A 13 4.63 2.47 13.35
N ALA A 14 5.30 2.87 12.27
CA ALA A 14 6.02 4.13 12.24
C ALA A 14 5.10 5.36 12.40
N LEU A 15 3.83 5.26 11.98
CA LEU A 15 2.85 6.34 12.10
C LEU A 15 2.18 6.40 13.48
N GLU A 16 2.20 5.37 14.32
CA GLU A 16 1.44 5.34 15.59
C GLU A 16 1.82 6.45 16.56
N HIS A 17 3.12 6.73 16.71
CA HIS A 17 3.64 7.66 17.71
C HIS A 17 4.56 8.71 17.08
N PRO A 18 4.01 9.75 16.42
CA PRO A 18 4.82 10.86 15.93
C PRO A 18 5.42 11.64 17.12
N PRO A 19 6.70 12.04 17.05
CA PRO A 19 7.28 12.93 18.05
C PRO A 19 6.67 14.33 17.95
N ALA A 20 6.50 15.01 19.09
CA ALA A 20 5.81 16.31 19.17
C ALA A 20 6.52 17.45 18.42
N SER A 21 7.86 17.50 18.45
CA SER A 21 8.66 18.50 17.73
C SER A 21 10.17 18.21 17.83
N GLY A 22 10.98 19.01 17.14
CA GLY A 22 12.44 19.01 17.27
C GLY A 22 13.16 18.05 16.31
N PRO A 23 14.46 17.79 16.54
CA PRO A 23 15.29 16.97 15.64
C PRO A 23 14.74 15.55 15.41
N SER A 24 14.03 14.99 16.40
CA SER A 24 13.35 13.69 16.29
C SER A 24 12.25 13.70 15.23
N LEU A 25 11.60 14.83 14.98
CA LEU A 25 10.56 14.97 13.95
C LEU A 25 11.12 14.84 12.55
N GLY A 26 12.27 15.46 12.26
CA GLY A 26 12.96 15.32 10.97
C GLY A 26 13.35 13.87 10.69
N THR A 27 13.95 13.20 11.69
CA THR A 27 14.30 11.77 11.61
C THR A 27 13.07 10.89 11.40
N TRP A 28 11.97 11.17 12.11
CA TRP A 28 10.72 10.44 11.95
C TRP A 28 10.13 10.62 10.54
N ARG A 29 10.07 11.85 10.01
CA ARG A 29 9.57 12.13 8.65
C ARG A 29 10.35 11.36 7.59
N TRP A 30 11.68 11.35 7.71
CA TRP A 30 12.54 10.59 6.81
C TRP A 30 12.29 9.08 6.90
N SER A 31 12.20 8.55 8.12
CA SER A 31 11.93 7.13 8.39
C SER A 31 10.59 6.67 7.81
N VAL A 32 9.54 7.48 7.93
CA VAL A 32 8.22 7.25 7.31
C VAL A 32 8.34 7.31 5.79
N ARG A 33 9.06 8.28 5.22
CA ARG A 33 9.23 8.42 3.77
C ARG A 33 9.92 7.22 3.13
N GLN A 34 10.90 6.62 3.82
CA GLN A 34 11.56 5.39 3.39
C GLN A 34 10.59 4.21 3.37
N ARG A 35 9.76 4.06 4.42
CA ARG A 35 8.72 3.02 4.48
C ARG A 35 7.62 3.21 3.43
N MET A 36 7.27 4.45 3.10
CA MET A 36 6.37 4.74 1.98
C MET A 36 6.94 4.27 0.64
N ALA A 37 8.27 4.34 0.45
CA ALA A 37 8.90 3.82 -0.77
C ALA A 37 8.75 2.29 -0.85
N ALA A 38 8.92 1.57 0.26
CA ALA A 38 8.69 0.13 0.30
C ALA A 38 7.23 -0.26 -0.04
N VAL A 39 6.25 0.49 0.47
CA VAL A 39 4.83 0.27 0.12
C VAL A 39 4.54 0.61 -1.36
N ARG A 40 5.19 1.66 -1.90
CA ARG A 40 5.12 1.97 -3.32
C ARG A 40 5.65 0.81 -4.18
N ASP A 41 6.81 0.27 -3.83
CA ASP A 41 7.44 -0.82 -4.58
C ASP A 41 6.58 -2.09 -4.55
N LEU A 42 5.93 -2.36 -3.42
CA LEU A 42 4.93 -3.42 -3.29
C LEU A 42 3.77 -3.22 -4.27
N LEU A 43 3.17 -2.03 -4.31
CA LEU A 43 2.09 -1.72 -5.25
C LEU A 43 2.55 -1.79 -6.72
N ILE A 44 3.81 -1.49 -7.03
CA ILE A 44 4.31 -1.62 -8.40
C ILE A 44 4.45 -3.09 -8.82
N ARG A 45 4.92 -3.95 -7.92
CA ARG A 45 5.18 -5.38 -8.19
C ARG A 45 3.92 -6.26 -8.13
N GLU A 46 2.81 -5.74 -7.60
CA GLU A 46 1.54 -6.46 -7.48
C GLU A 46 1.04 -7.02 -8.84
N THR A 47 1.34 -6.36 -9.96
CA THR A 47 0.99 -6.86 -11.30
C THR A 47 1.78 -8.05 -11.76
N ASP A 48 3.00 -8.22 -11.26
CA ASP A 48 3.91 -9.25 -11.76
C ASP A 48 3.50 -10.64 -11.27
N THR A 49 2.64 -10.68 -10.23
CA THR A 49 2.17 -11.90 -9.56
C THR A 49 0.84 -12.45 -10.07
N LEU A 50 0.15 -11.73 -10.94
CA LEU A 50 -1.18 -12.09 -11.43
C LEU A 50 -1.01 -12.44 -12.93
N GLY A 51 -1.43 -13.63 -13.36
CA GLY A 51 -1.12 -14.15 -14.71
C GLY A 51 -1.78 -13.40 -15.88
N ASP A 52 -1.14 -13.42 -17.06
CA ASP A 52 -1.42 -12.52 -18.19
C ASP A 52 -2.83 -12.59 -18.80
N ALA A 53 -3.50 -13.76 -18.80
CA ALA A 53 -4.68 -13.99 -19.64
C ALA A 53 -6.03 -13.64 -18.99
N TRP A 54 -6.23 -13.97 -17.71
CA TRP A 54 -7.50 -13.76 -16.99
C TRP A 54 -7.62 -12.35 -16.38
N LEU A 55 -6.47 -11.81 -15.96
CA LEU A 55 -6.33 -10.43 -15.54
C LEU A 55 -6.81 -9.44 -16.62
N ALA A 56 -6.61 -9.69 -17.91
CA ALA A 56 -6.93 -8.71 -18.96
C ALA A 56 -8.40 -8.23 -18.93
N ALA A 57 -9.35 -9.05 -18.46
CA ALA A 57 -10.77 -8.71 -18.36
C ALA A 57 -11.14 -7.93 -17.07
N ARG A 58 -10.41 -8.14 -15.96
CA ARG A 58 -10.65 -7.51 -14.64
C ARG A 58 -9.62 -6.45 -14.24
N GLN A 59 -8.51 -6.35 -15.00
CA GLN A 59 -7.40 -5.41 -14.80
C GLN A 59 -7.87 -3.97 -14.83
N GLY A 60 -8.84 -3.61 -15.67
CA GLY A 60 -9.19 -2.20 -15.88
C GLY A 60 -9.66 -1.47 -14.60
N ALA A 61 -10.36 -2.15 -13.69
CA ALA A 61 -10.78 -1.55 -12.43
C ALA A 61 -9.66 -1.60 -11.38
N SER A 62 -9.01 -2.76 -11.22
CA SER A 62 -7.92 -2.94 -10.25
C SER A 62 -6.71 -2.05 -10.54
N LEU A 63 -6.28 -1.98 -11.81
CA LEU A 63 -5.20 -1.11 -12.28
C LEU A 63 -5.49 0.37 -12.01
N ARG A 64 -6.74 0.80 -12.23
CA ARG A 64 -7.15 2.18 -11.94
C ARG A 64 -7.14 2.47 -10.44
N GLU A 65 -7.65 1.55 -9.62
CA GLU A 65 -7.60 1.67 -8.15
C GLU A 65 -6.15 1.74 -7.67
N ARG A 66 -5.29 0.84 -8.12
CA ARG A 66 -3.86 0.84 -7.79
C ARG A 66 -3.17 2.13 -8.20
N ASN A 67 -3.41 2.62 -9.41
CA ASN A 67 -2.85 3.88 -9.86
C ASN A 67 -3.34 5.05 -9.00
N ALA A 68 -4.62 5.06 -8.61
CA ALA A 68 -5.15 6.06 -7.68
C ALA A 68 -4.46 5.99 -6.30
N LEU A 69 -4.23 4.78 -5.77
CA LEU A 69 -3.49 4.57 -4.52
C LEU A 69 -2.03 5.05 -4.63
N LEU A 70 -1.35 4.74 -5.74
CA LEU A 70 0.01 5.19 -6.02
C LEU A 70 0.09 6.72 -6.13
N THR A 71 -0.87 7.36 -6.80
CA THR A 71 -0.97 8.82 -6.90
C THR A 71 -1.15 9.45 -5.52
N ARG A 72 -2.07 8.94 -4.70
CA ARG A 72 -2.30 9.42 -3.32
C ARG A 72 -1.06 9.26 -2.45
N LEU A 73 -0.39 8.10 -2.52
CA LEU A 73 0.85 7.84 -1.79
C LEU A 73 1.97 8.81 -2.22
N GLY A 74 2.10 9.05 -3.52
CA GLY A 74 3.06 10.00 -4.08
C GLY A 74 2.81 11.44 -3.63
N ALA A 75 1.54 11.85 -3.55
CA ALA A 75 1.16 13.20 -3.12
C ALA A 75 1.42 13.45 -1.62
N LEU A 76 1.34 12.42 -0.78
CA LEU A 76 1.58 12.54 0.66
C LEU A 76 3.07 12.62 1.03
N GLY A 77 3.96 12.13 0.16
CA GLY A 77 5.40 12.11 0.43
C GLY A 77 5.99 13.51 0.67
N PRO A 78 5.84 14.46 -0.27
CA PRO A 78 6.29 15.84 -0.07
C PRO A 78 5.54 16.55 1.08
N LYS A 79 4.21 16.38 1.16
CA LYS A 79 3.38 16.97 2.24
C LYS A 79 3.89 16.61 3.63
N LEU A 80 4.28 15.35 3.84
CA LEU A 80 4.83 14.88 5.12
C LEU A 80 6.13 15.60 5.50
N LEU A 81 6.98 15.90 4.52
CA LEU A 81 8.27 16.55 4.74
C LEU A 81 8.09 18.04 5.07
N GLU A 82 7.15 18.68 4.40
CA GLU A 82 6.98 20.14 4.38
C GLU A 82 5.98 20.67 5.40
N THR A 83 5.01 19.85 5.84
CA THR A 83 3.93 20.30 6.74
C THR A 83 4.46 20.78 8.10
N HIS A 84 3.79 21.77 8.69
CA HIS A 84 4.00 22.12 10.09
C HIS A 84 3.18 21.22 11.02
N GLU A 85 1.94 20.93 10.62
CA GLU A 85 1.01 20.05 11.33
C GLU A 85 1.09 18.63 10.75
N VAL A 86 1.58 17.68 11.55
CA VAL A 86 1.86 16.32 11.06
C VAL A 86 0.65 15.41 11.18
N GLU A 87 -0.20 15.67 12.16
CA GLU A 87 -1.39 14.88 12.50
C GLU A 87 -2.34 14.72 11.31
N PRO A 88 -2.71 15.78 10.55
CA PRO A 88 -3.60 15.61 9.40
C PRO A 88 -3.01 14.71 8.31
N VAL A 89 -1.70 14.85 8.04
CA VAL A 89 -0.98 14.05 7.03
C VAL A 89 -0.83 12.61 7.50
N ARG A 90 -0.55 12.39 8.79
CA ARG A 90 -0.52 11.07 9.43
C ARG A 90 -1.87 10.37 9.30
N ASP A 91 -2.97 11.05 9.61
CA ASP A 91 -4.30 10.45 9.55
C ASP A 91 -4.74 10.15 8.11
N GLU A 92 -4.32 10.97 7.14
CA GLU A 92 -4.50 10.68 5.72
C GLU A 92 -3.67 9.46 5.28
N LEU A 93 -2.43 9.34 5.75
CA LEU A 93 -1.58 8.17 5.51
C LEU A 93 -2.18 6.90 6.12
N LEU A 94 -2.65 6.93 7.37
CA LEU A 94 -3.28 5.78 8.03
C LEU A 94 -4.54 5.30 7.29
N ARG A 95 -5.37 6.23 6.81
CA ARG A 95 -6.52 5.92 5.95
C ARG A 95 -6.09 5.29 4.63
N LEU A 96 -5.08 5.86 3.98
CA LEU A 96 -4.53 5.31 2.75
C LEU A 96 -3.97 3.89 2.96
N LEU A 97 -3.30 3.59 4.07
CA LEU A 97 -2.86 2.23 4.37
C LEU A 97 -4.03 1.26 4.49
N GLY A 98 -5.15 1.68 5.08
CA GLY A 98 -6.36 0.87 5.12
C GLY A 98 -6.96 0.62 3.73
N ASP A 99 -6.88 1.61 2.83
CA ASP A 99 -7.33 1.44 1.44
C ASP A 99 -6.42 0.48 0.66
N ILE A 100 -5.11 0.58 0.86
CA ILE A 100 -4.12 -0.32 0.23
C ILE A 100 -4.30 -1.76 0.74
N ASP A 101 -4.46 -1.94 2.04
CA ASP A 101 -4.69 -3.25 2.65
C ASP A 101 -5.95 -3.92 2.08
N ARG A 102 -7.06 -3.18 2.00
CA ARG A 102 -8.31 -3.65 1.37
C ARG A 102 -8.14 -4.01 -0.10
N HIS A 103 -7.36 -3.24 -0.86
CA HIS A 103 -7.08 -3.54 -2.26
C HIS A 103 -6.31 -4.86 -2.41
N LEU A 104 -5.25 -5.04 -1.62
CA LEU A 104 -4.44 -6.26 -1.64
C LEU A 104 -5.21 -7.49 -1.15
N GLN A 105 -6.06 -7.33 -0.14
CA GLN A 105 -6.93 -8.42 0.31
C GLN A 105 -7.88 -8.85 -0.80
N ARG A 106 -8.53 -7.91 -1.48
CA ARG A 106 -9.43 -8.21 -2.59
C ARG A 106 -8.73 -8.97 -3.72
N LEU A 107 -7.47 -8.66 -3.98
CA LEU A 107 -6.65 -9.37 -4.97
C LEU A 107 -6.31 -10.80 -4.53
N ARG A 108 -5.99 -11.00 -3.25
CA ARG A 108 -5.76 -12.33 -2.68
C ARG A 108 -7.03 -13.18 -2.78
N ASP A 109 -8.17 -12.62 -2.39
CA ASP A 109 -9.47 -13.31 -2.44
C ASP A 109 -9.78 -13.78 -3.87
N LEU A 110 -9.58 -12.90 -4.87
CA LEU A 110 -9.75 -13.25 -6.28
C LEU A 110 -8.80 -14.36 -6.75
N ALA A 111 -7.55 -14.37 -6.28
CA ALA A 111 -6.60 -15.42 -6.63
C ALA A 111 -6.94 -16.77 -5.96
N TYR A 112 -7.54 -16.77 -4.77
CA TYR A 112 -8.03 -17.99 -4.11
C TYR A 112 -9.25 -18.57 -4.81
N ASP A 113 -10.23 -17.73 -5.19
CA ASP A 113 -11.41 -18.15 -5.94
C ASP A 113 -11.02 -18.88 -7.24
N GLU A 114 -9.96 -18.43 -7.94
CA GLU A 114 -9.43 -19.06 -9.15
C GLU A 114 -8.91 -20.48 -8.88
N VAL A 115 -8.06 -20.63 -7.86
CA VAL A 115 -7.46 -21.93 -7.49
C VAL A 115 -8.54 -22.95 -7.08
N GLU A 116 -9.58 -22.49 -6.36
CA GLU A 116 -10.70 -23.35 -5.98
C GLU A 116 -11.51 -23.82 -7.21
N LEU A 117 -11.72 -22.95 -8.20
CA LEU A 117 -12.39 -23.29 -9.46
C LEU A 117 -11.58 -24.25 -10.34
N GLU A 118 -10.25 -24.10 -10.41
CA GLU A 118 -9.37 -24.99 -11.19
C GLU A 118 -9.24 -26.39 -10.57
N LEU A 119 -9.31 -26.50 -9.24
CA LEU A 119 -9.22 -27.78 -8.52
C LEU A 119 -10.56 -28.52 -8.45
N GLY A 120 -11.70 -27.81 -8.52
CA GLY A 120 -13.06 -28.39 -8.47
C GLY A 120 -13.58 -28.98 -9.78
N GLY A 121 -12.84 -28.90 -10.89
CA GLY A 121 -13.26 -29.38 -12.21
C GLY A 121 -12.85 -30.82 -12.57
N SER A 122 -12.41 -31.62 -11.59
CA SER A 122 -11.86 -32.98 -11.81
C SER A 122 -12.76 -34.13 -11.34
N GLU A 123 -14.09 -33.99 -11.38
CA GLU A 123 -15.04 -35.09 -11.14
C GLU A 123 -15.83 -35.49 -12.41
#